data_AF-X0YZB6-F1
#
_entry.id   AF-X0YZB6-F1
#
_cell.length_a   1.000
_cell.length_b   1.000
_cell.length_c   1.000
_cell.angle_alpha   90.00
_cell.angle_beta   90.00
_cell.angle_gamma   90.00
#
_symmetry.space_group_name_H-M   'P 1'
#
loop_
_entity.id
_entity.type
_entity.pdbx_description
1 polymer ?
#
loop_
_entity_poly.entity_id
_entity_poly.type
_entity_poly.pdbx_seq_one_letter_code
_entity_poly.pdbx_strand_id
1 'polypeptide(L)'
;MSGQCTLPLNGQGAPNPYEDVETIKDIASVVSLNGSDITVNYVVPSGVPKPVSVSMTQVNQFHENIVLCNQTIVSSAGSITCTANATIGDSQVLVNVDSGDYPLSRSNVYYAEDLGDFFLLNNYAIAAFFIILLVTMMVSSPKIMIVASIISVVLLGFTFLIKGSSIGTVVGAISWLIISGIIILIKLNKKDET
;
A
#
# COMPACT_ATOMS: atom_id res chain seq x y z
N MET A 1 -28.16 -9.97 30.08
CA MET A 1 -27.88 -8.78 29.26
C MET A 1 -28.03 -9.17 27.79
N SER A 2 -28.79 -8.38 27.05
CA SER A 2 -29.32 -8.63 25.71
C SER A 2 -28.30 -8.42 24.60
N GLY A 3 -28.36 -9.26 23.57
CA GLY A 3 -27.80 -8.97 22.24
C GLY A 3 -28.49 -9.84 21.20
N GLN A 4 -29.56 -9.34 20.59
CA GLN A 4 -30.23 -10.02 19.48
C GLN A 4 -29.39 -9.87 18.21
N CYS A 5 -29.01 -10.99 17.60
CA CYS A 5 -28.41 -11.04 16.27
C CYS A 5 -29.49 -11.54 15.30
N THR A 6 -29.98 -10.67 14.42
CA THR A 6 -30.93 -11.03 13.36
C THR A 6 -30.19 -11.13 12.02
N LEU A 7 -30.06 -12.35 11.49
CA LEU A 7 -29.60 -12.59 10.13
C LEU A 7 -30.82 -12.70 9.18
N PRO A 8 -30.90 -11.94 8.09
CA PRO A 8 -31.92 -12.14 7.07
C PRO A 8 -31.54 -13.31 6.16
N LEU A 9 -32.24 -14.44 6.31
CA LEU A 9 -32.19 -15.56 5.38
C LEU A 9 -33.13 -15.28 4.21
N ASN A 10 -32.57 -14.97 3.03
CA ASN A 10 -33.33 -15.04 1.78
C ASN A 10 -32.92 -16.34 1.06
N GLY A 11 -33.87 -17.26 0.96
CA GLY A 11 -33.64 -18.65 0.59
C GLY A 11 -33.51 -18.89 -0.91
N GLN A 12 -32.63 -19.82 -1.28
CA GLN A 12 -32.93 -21.03 -2.06
C GLN A 12 -31.60 -21.69 -2.47
N GLY A 13 -31.26 -22.77 -1.78
CA GLY A 13 -30.13 -23.64 -2.06
C GLY A 13 -30.05 -24.64 -0.92
N ALA A 14 -30.00 -25.94 -1.23
CA ALA A 14 -29.95 -26.99 -0.22
C ALA A 14 -28.80 -26.71 0.77
N PRO A 15 -29.03 -26.72 2.09
CA PRO A 15 -27.96 -26.56 3.05
C PRO A 15 -27.06 -27.79 2.93
N ASN A 16 -25.89 -27.61 2.32
CA ASN A 16 -24.75 -28.48 2.59
C ASN A 16 -24.57 -28.47 4.12
N PRO A 17 -24.33 -29.61 4.78
CA PRO A 17 -24.12 -29.62 6.22
C PRO A 17 -23.01 -28.63 6.53
N TYR A 18 -23.36 -27.63 7.33
CA TYR A 18 -22.42 -26.71 7.94
C TYR A 18 -21.47 -27.59 8.77
N GLU A 19 -20.29 -27.90 8.24
CA GLU A 19 -19.23 -28.41 9.09
C GLU A 19 -18.85 -27.26 10.03
N ASP A 20 -18.94 -27.52 11.34
CA ASP A 20 -18.53 -26.59 12.38
C ASP A 20 -17.11 -26.10 12.09
N VAL A 21 -17.00 -24.83 11.70
CA VAL A 21 -15.73 -24.13 11.44
C VAL A 21 -14.81 -24.16 12.67
N GLU A 22 -15.36 -24.44 13.85
CA GLU A 22 -14.62 -24.58 15.11
C GLU A 22 -13.90 -25.94 15.27
N THR A 23 -14.30 -26.99 14.56
CA THR A 23 -13.69 -28.34 14.74
C THR A 23 -12.53 -28.60 13.78
N ILE A 24 -12.52 -27.97 12.60
CA ILE A 24 -11.51 -28.20 11.55
C ILE A 24 -10.27 -27.33 11.78
N LYS A 25 -10.46 -26.12 12.31
CA LYS A 25 -9.39 -25.16 12.60
C LYS A 25 -9.11 -25.09 14.09
N ASP A 26 -8.76 -26.25 14.67
CA ASP A 26 -8.29 -26.36 16.05
C ASP A 26 -6.90 -25.68 16.20
N ILE A 27 -6.88 -24.38 15.94
CA ILE A 27 -5.79 -23.41 16.00
C ILE A 27 -6.45 -22.03 16.16
N ALA A 28 -6.21 -21.37 17.29
CA ALA A 28 -6.52 -19.96 17.48
C ALA A 28 -5.24 -19.14 17.28
N SER A 29 -5.30 -18.06 16.50
CA SER A 29 -4.16 -17.18 16.25
C SER A 29 -4.51 -15.71 16.46
N VAL A 30 -3.55 -14.95 17.00
CA VAL A 30 -3.62 -13.50 17.18
C VAL A 30 -2.39 -12.89 16.55
N VAL A 31 -2.61 -11.98 15.60
CA VAL A 31 -1.55 -11.20 14.96
C VAL A 31 -1.42 -9.87 15.69
N SER A 32 -0.24 -9.59 16.23
CA SER A 32 0.09 -8.32 16.87
C SER A 32 1.23 -7.63 16.13
N LEU A 33 1.09 -6.31 15.98
CA LEU A 33 2.06 -5.44 15.35
C LEU A 33 2.78 -4.64 16.44
N ASN A 34 4.10 -4.69 16.46
CA ASN A 34 4.92 -3.88 17.36
C ASN A 34 6.04 -3.21 16.56
N GLY A 35 5.77 -2.02 16.01
CA GLY A 35 6.66 -1.36 15.07
C GLY A 35 6.79 -2.14 13.75
N SER A 36 8.02 -2.50 13.39
CA SER A 36 8.34 -3.32 12.21
C SER A 36 8.20 -4.83 12.42
N ASP A 37 7.95 -5.26 13.66
CA ASP A 37 7.85 -6.68 13.99
C ASP A 37 6.40 -7.14 13.97
N ILE A 38 6.13 -8.17 13.17
CA ILE A 38 4.86 -8.89 13.17
C ILE A 38 5.03 -10.15 14.01
N THR A 39 4.29 -10.22 15.10
CA THR A 39 4.26 -11.40 15.97
C THR A 39 2.92 -12.12 15.80
N VAL A 40 2.98 -13.39 15.43
CA VAL A 40 1.82 -14.28 15.34
C VAL A 40 1.87 -15.24 16.51
N ASN A 41 0.99 -15.03 17.48
CA ASN A 41 0.80 -15.96 18.60
C ASN A 41 -0.25 -16.98 18.22
N TYR A 42 0.01 -18.26 18.45
CA TYR A 42 -0.94 -19.32 18.15
C TYR A 42 -1.02 -20.36 19.27
N VAL A 43 -2.20 -20.96 19.40
CA VAL A 43 -2.48 -22.06 20.30
C VAL A 43 -3.37 -23.08 19.61
N VAL A 44 -3.08 -24.36 19.82
CA VAL A 44 -3.85 -25.51 19.35
C VAL A 44 -4.62 -26.07 20.56
N PRO A 45 -5.92 -25.77 20.69
CA PRO A 45 -6.72 -26.20 21.84
C PRO A 45 -6.69 -27.71 22.14
N SER A 46 -6.53 -28.56 21.12
CA SER A 46 -6.43 -30.02 21.28
C SER A 46 -5.11 -30.48 21.91
N GLY A 47 -4.09 -29.63 21.96
CA GLY A 47 -2.75 -29.99 22.41
C GLY A 47 -1.95 -30.86 21.43
N VAL A 48 -2.53 -31.25 20.28
CA VAL A 48 -1.81 -31.98 19.23
C VAL A 48 -0.97 -30.99 18.40
N PRO A 49 0.35 -31.19 18.26
CA PRO A 49 1.18 -30.31 17.44
C PRO A 49 0.71 -30.26 15.99
N LYS A 50 0.54 -29.04 15.46
CA LYS A 50 0.18 -28.80 14.05
C LYS A 50 1.19 -27.88 13.38
N PRO A 51 1.42 -28.04 12.05
CA PRO A 51 2.26 -27.12 11.30
C PRO A 51 1.55 -25.77 11.18
N VAL A 52 2.19 -24.70 11.63
CA VAL A 52 1.75 -23.31 11.42
C VAL A 52 2.80 -22.61 10.60
N SER A 53 2.41 -22.13 9.42
CA SER A 53 3.25 -21.38 8.49
C SER A 53 2.81 -19.92 8.42
N VAL A 54 3.76 -19.01 8.59
CA VAL A 54 3.56 -17.58 8.43
C VAL A 54 4.38 -17.12 7.23
N SER A 55 3.71 -16.53 6.25
CA SER A 55 4.35 -15.90 5.11
C SER A 55 4.06 -14.41 5.09
N MET A 56 5.10 -13.61 4.88
CA MET A 56 5.00 -12.17 4.67
C MET A 56 5.50 -11.86 3.27
N THR A 57 4.64 -11.27 2.45
CA THR A 57 4.94 -10.90 1.07
C THR A 57 4.67 -9.43 0.86
N GLN A 58 5.70 -8.69 0.44
CA GLN A 58 5.55 -7.34 -0.05
C GLN A 58 4.92 -7.37 -1.44
N VAL A 59 3.80 -6.67 -1.62
CA VAL A 59 3.10 -6.54 -2.89
C VAL A 59 3.56 -5.24 -3.55
N ASN A 60 4.37 -5.36 -4.59
CA ASN A 60 4.80 -4.22 -5.40
C ASN A 60 3.95 -4.09 -6.67
N GLN A 61 3.71 -2.86 -7.10
CA GLN A 61 2.97 -2.54 -8.33
C GLN A 61 3.61 -3.09 -9.62
N PHE A 62 4.89 -3.50 -9.56
CA PHE A 62 5.64 -4.08 -10.66
C PHE A 62 5.53 -5.62 -10.76
N HIS A 63 4.55 -6.23 -10.05
CA HIS A 63 4.25 -7.67 -10.07
C HIS A 63 5.35 -8.60 -9.52
N GLU A 64 6.42 -8.06 -8.94
CA GLU A 64 7.39 -8.83 -8.17
C GLU A 64 6.97 -8.89 -6.70
N ASN A 65 6.38 -10.01 -6.29
CA ASN A 65 6.09 -10.28 -4.89
C ASN A 65 7.39 -10.68 -4.19
N ILE A 66 7.87 -9.85 -3.27
CA ILE A 66 9.08 -10.14 -2.49
C ILE A 66 8.64 -10.83 -1.20
N VAL A 67 9.07 -12.07 -0.99
CA VAL A 67 8.86 -12.79 0.26
C VAL A 67 9.83 -12.26 1.30
N LEU A 68 9.31 -11.56 2.31
CA LEU A 68 10.08 -10.97 3.40
C LEU A 68 10.38 -11.99 4.51
N CYS A 69 9.40 -12.84 4.80
CA CYS A 69 9.49 -13.87 5.83
C CYS A 69 8.69 -15.08 5.38
N ASN A 70 9.25 -16.28 5.56
CA ASN A 70 8.53 -17.53 5.40
C ASN A 70 9.04 -18.49 6.47
N GLN A 71 8.23 -18.70 7.52
CA GLN A 71 8.59 -19.56 8.63
C GLN A 71 7.46 -20.55 8.90
N THR A 72 7.84 -21.81 9.14
CA THR A 72 6.92 -22.88 9.50
C THR A 72 7.40 -23.54 10.77
N ILE A 73 6.52 -23.66 11.76
CA ILE A 73 6.79 -24.31 13.04
C ILE A 73 5.72 -25.36 13.29
N VAL A 74 6.13 -26.53 13.79
CA VAL A 74 5.21 -27.57 14.25
C VAL A 74 5.16 -27.51 15.77
N SER A 75 4.07 -26.99 16.35
CA SER A 75 3.88 -26.92 17.81
C SER A 75 2.40 -26.90 18.16
N SER A 76 2.09 -27.20 19.42
CA SER A 76 0.75 -27.02 20.01
C SER A 76 0.52 -25.60 20.53
N ALA A 77 1.57 -24.81 20.76
CA ALA A 77 1.49 -23.38 21.04
C ALA A 77 2.84 -22.71 20.75
N GLY A 78 2.83 -21.42 20.45
CA GLY A 78 4.06 -20.66 20.24
C GLY A 78 3.83 -19.27 19.66
N SER A 79 4.93 -18.61 19.35
CA SER A 79 4.96 -17.30 18.71
C SER A 79 5.94 -17.31 17.54
N ILE A 80 5.48 -16.92 16.36
CA ILE A 80 6.34 -16.68 15.20
C ILE A 80 6.52 -15.18 15.06
N THR A 81 7.76 -14.69 15.10
CA THR A 81 8.08 -13.28 14.92
C THR A 81 8.81 -13.10 13.60
N CYS A 82 8.26 -12.26 12.75
CA CYS A 82 8.87 -11.86 11.49
C CYS A 82 9.13 -10.35 11.53
N THR A 83 10.40 -9.99 11.37
CA THR A 83 10.83 -8.58 11.29
C THR A 83 10.76 -8.13 9.86
N ALA A 84 9.93 -7.13 9.59
CA ALA A 84 9.94 -6.39 8.33
C ALA A 84 11.23 -5.57 8.29
N ASN A 85 12.17 -5.88 7.39
CA ASN A 85 13.41 -5.11 7.26
C ASN A 85 13.09 -3.65 6.88
N ALA A 86 13.79 -2.67 7.44
CA ALA A 86 13.57 -1.24 7.22
C ALA A 86 13.71 -0.77 5.76
N THR A 87 14.16 -1.64 4.85
CA THR A 87 14.32 -1.35 3.40
C THR A 87 13.02 -1.55 2.60
N ILE A 88 11.91 -1.91 3.25
CA ILE A 88 10.63 -2.25 2.59
C ILE A 88 9.94 -1.02 1.96
N GLY A 89 10.33 0.20 2.34
CA GLY A 89 9.75 1.43 1.81
C GLY A 89 8.26 1.60 2.10
N ASP A 90 7.63 2.57 1.43
CA ASP A 90 6.17 2.73 1.42
C ASP A 90 5.53 1.57 0.64
N SER A 91 5.14 0.51 1.32
CA SER A 91 4.57 -0.67 0.65
C SER A 91 3.54 -1.43 1.48
N GLN A 92 2.69 -2.15 0.77
CA GLN A 92 1.71 -3.03 1.36
C GLN A 92 2.31 -4.42 1.53
N VAL A 93 2.30 -4.92 2.76
CA VAL A 93 2.74 -6.27 3.11
C VAL A 93 1.52 -7.12 3.42
N LEU A 94 1.38 -8.20 2.66
CA LEU A 94 0.39 -9.25 2.89
C LEU A 94 1.00 -10.28 3.84
N VAL A 95 0.32 -10.54 4.95
CA VAL A 95 0.68 -11.56 5.93
C VAL A 95 -0.35 -12.68 5.83
N ASN A 96 0.10 -13.88 5.47
CA ASN A 96 -0.73 -15.08 5.48
C ASN A 96 -0.27 -15.99 6.61
N VAL A 97 -1.25 -16.49 7.37
CA VAL A 97 -1.06 -17.51 8.40
C VAL A 97 -1.84 -18.73 7.94
N ASP A 98 -1.13 -19.80 7.67
CA ASP A 98 -1.67 -21.06 7.18
C ASP A 98 -1.30 -22.20 8.14
N SER A 99 -2.06 -23.27 8.13
CA SER A 99 -1.75 -24.50 8.86
C SER A 99 -1.80 -25.69 7.92
N GLY A 100 -0.64 -26.13 7.47
CA GLY A 100 -0.55 -27.10 6.37
C GLY A 100 -1.21 -26.51 5.12
N ASP A 101 -2.23 -27.18 4.60
CA ASP A 101 -2.93 -26.75 3.38
C ASP A 101 -4.11 -25.79 3.65
N TYR A 102 -4.37 -25.41 4.91
CA TYR A 102 -5.53 -24.61 5.27
C TYR A 102 -5.17 -23.17 5.65
N PRO A 103 -5.74 -22.15 4.99
CA PRO A 103 -5.53 -20.76 5.36
C PRO A 103 -6.31 -20.42 6.63
N LEU A 104 -5.60 -19.94 7.66
CA LEU A 104 -6.19 -19.53 8.93
C LEU A 104 -6.57 -18.05 8.90
N SER A 105 -5.64 -17.18 8.53
CA SER A 105 -5.82 -15.73 8.53
C SER A 105 -5.01 -15.05 7.43
N ARG A 106 -5.56 -13.97 6.86
CA ARG A 106 -4.84 -13.05 5.98
C ARG A 106 -5.03 -11.63 6.48
N SER A 107 -3.94 -10.90 6.61
CA SER A 107 -3.98 -9.49 6.98
C SER A 107 -3.11 -8.68 6.04
N ASN A 108 -3.57 -7.46 5.74
CA ASN A 108 -2.80 -6.48 4.98
C ASN A 108 -2.29 -5.43 5.96
N VAL A 109 -0.98 -5.25 5.99
CA VAL A 109 -0.32 -4.23 6.80
C VAL A 109 0.32 -3.23 5.85
N TYR A 110 0.06 -1.95 6.08
CA TYR A 110 0.70 -0.88 5.33
C TYR A 110 1.87 -0.37 6.14
N TYR A 111 3.08 -0.52 5.60
CA TYR A 111 4.27 0.12 6.15
C TYR A 111 4.43 1.45 5.44
N ALA A 112 4.29 2.53 6.21
CA ALA A 112 4.76 3.84 5.80
C ALA A 112 6.19 3.99 6.34
N GLU A 113 7.11 4.46 5.51
CA GLU A 113 8.43 4.88 6.01
C GLU A 113 8.22 5.95 7.08
N ASP A 114 8.92 5.83 8.22
CA ASP A 114 8.96 6.90 9.20
C ASP A 114 9.72 8.08 8.59
N LEU A 115 8.96 9.03 8.04
CA LEU A 115 9.46 10.26 7.42
C LEU A 115 10.11 11.19 8.46
N GLY A 116 10.07 10.86 9.76
CA GLY A 116 10.64 11.66 10.85
C GLY A 116 12.17 11.80 10.80
N ASP A 117 12.88 10.77 10.36
CA ASP A 117 14.35 10.78 10.27
C ASP A 117 14.89 11.22 8.89
N PHE A 118 14.03 11.32 7.88
CA PHE A 118 14.36 11.95 6.59
C PHE A 118 14.09 13.47 6.65
N PHE A 119 14.76 14.12 7.60
CA PHE A 119 14.74 15.56 7.80
C PHE A 119 15.17 16.26 6.48
N LEU A 120 14.18 16.80 5.74
CA LEU A 120 14.25 17.79 4.65
C LEU A 120 14.55 17.43 3.17
N LEU A 121 15.15 16.31 2.75
CA LEU A 121 15.95 16.40 1.50
C LEU A 121 16.08 15.12 0.64
N ASN A 122 15.14 14.84 -0.27
CA ASN A 122 15.66 14.37 -1.57
C ASN A 122 14.78 14.66 -2.78
N ASN A 123 13.46 14.50 -2.70
CA ASN A 123 12.64 14.69 -3.91
C ASN A 123 11.77 15.95 -3.85
N TYR A 124 11.09 16.21 -2.74
CA TYR A 124 10.13 17.32 -2.68
C TYR A 124 10.78 18.68 -2.44
N ALA A 125 11.80 18.78 -1.58
CA ALA A 125 12.53 20.02 -1.37
C ALA A 125 13.37 20.40 -2.60
N ILE A 126 13.99 19.42 -3.26
CA ILE A 126 14.72 19.62 -4.51
C ILE A 126 13.74 20.01 -5.63
N ALA A 127 12.59 19.34 -5.75
CA ALA A 127 11.58 19.72 -6.74
C ALA A 127 10.96 21.08 -6.45
N ALA A 128 10.69 21.43 -5.19
CA ALA A 128 10.23 22.76 -4.79
C ALA A 128 11.29 23.82 -5.11
N PHE A 129 12.56 23.53 -4.87
CA PHE A 129 13.67 24.41 -5.22
C PHE A 129 13.80 24.56 -6.75
N PHE A 130 13.65 23.49 -7.53
CA PHE A 130 13.61 23.55 -9.00
C PHE A 130 12.41 24.34 -9.53
N ILE A 131 11.24 24.21 -8.90
CA ILE A 131 10.04 25.00 -9.23
C ILE A 131 10.30 26.47 -8.93
N ILE A 132 10.85 26.80 -7.76
CA ILE A 132 11.18 28.19 -7.41
C ILE A 132 12.22 28.76 -8.37
N LEU A 133 13.27 28.00 -8.71
CA LEU A 133 14.27 28.40 -9.69
C LEU A 133 13.66 28.62 -11.09
N LEU A 134 12.81 27.72 -11.56
CA LEU A 134 12.09 27.88 -12.83
C LEU A 134 11.18 29.11 -12.81
N VAL A 135 10.41 29.32 -11.74
CA VAL A 135 9.54 30.48 -11.58
C VAL A 135 10.33 31.78 -11.54
N THR A 136 11.50 31.81 -10.90
CA THR A 136 12.38 33.00 -10.89
C THR A 136 13.01 33.28 -12.26
N MET A 137 13.26 32.27 -13.09
CA MET A 137 13.72 32.45 -14.47
C MET A 137 12.59 32.93 -15.43
N MET A 138 11.32 32.81 -15.05
CA MET A 138 10.14 33.13 -15.86
C MET A 138 9.68 34.58 -15.82
N VAL A 139 10.27 35.44 -14.98
CA VAL A 139 9.85 36.86 -14.84
C VAL A 139 9.97 37.63 -16.16
N SER A 140 10.59 37.07 -17.21
CA SER A 140 10.77 37.68 -18.51
C SER A 140 9.64 37.44 -19.55
N SER A 141 8.79 36.41 -19.42
CA SER A 141 7.71 36.16 -20.42
C SER A 141 6.57 35.25 -19.94
N PRO A 142 5.30 35.66 -20.09
CA PRO A 142 4.12 34.85 -19.74
C PRO A 142 4.05 33.50 -20.46
N LYS A 143 4.60 33.40 -21.69
CA LYS A 143 4.59 32.16 -22.48
C LYS A 143 5.57 31.13 -21.91
N ILE A 144 6.76 31.58 -21.52
CA ILE A 144 7.78 30.74 -20.88
C ILE A 144 7.28 30.25 -19.52
N MET A 145 6.49 31.08 -18.82
CA MET A 145 5.90 30.74 -17.52
C MET A 145 5.01 29.49 -17.56
N ILE A 146 4.12 29.41 -18.54
CA ILE A 146 3.20 28.27 -18.64
C ILE A 146 3.96 27.00 -19.00
N VAL A 147 4.89 27.09 -19.96
CA VAL A 147 5.66 25.93 -20.45
C VAL A 147 6.46 25.28 -19.33
N ALA A 148 7.21 26.04 -18.54
CA ALA A 148 8.00 25.41 -17.49
C ALA A 148 7.20 25.02 -16.23
N SER A 149 5.96 25.53 -16.04
CA SER A 149 5.05 24.95 -15.05
C SER A 149 4.67 23.51 -15.44
N ILE A 150 4.39 23.26 -16.73
CA ILE A 150 4.06 21.93 -17.25
C ILE A 150 5.26 21.00 -17.07
N ILE A 151 6.47 21.44 -17.44
CA ILE A 151 7.69 20.64 -17.29
C ILE A 151 7.94 20.27 -15.83
N SER A 152 7.77 21.22 -14.90
CA SER A 152 7.98 20.98 -13.47
C SER A 152 7.01 19.94 -12.91
N VAL A 153 5.74 20.00 -13.31
CA VAL A 153 4.74 19.03 -12.85
C VAL A 153 4.96 17.66 -13.48
N VAL A 154 5.41 17.59 -14.73
CA VAL A 154 5.80 16.32 -15.36
C VAL A 154 6.95 15.68 -14.59
N LEU A 155 8.00 16.44 -14.24
CA LEU A 155 9.12 15.95 -13.44
C LEU A 155 8.68 15.49 -12.03
N LEU A 156 7.81 16.25 -11.37
CA LEU A 156 7.19 15.83 -10.10
C LEU A 156 6.39 14.54 -10.25
N GLY A 157 5.58 14.43 -11.31
CA GLY A 157 4.82 13.23 -11.62
C GLY A 157 5.72 12.01 -11.80
N PHE A 158 6.86 12.16 -12.47
CA PHE A 158 7.87 11.10 -12.55
C PHE A 158 8.40 10.68 -11.17
N THR A 159 8.65 11.62 -10.26
CA THR A 159 9.08 11.25 -8.89
C THR A 159 7.99 10.50 -8.11
N PHE A 160 6.70 10.78 -8.35
CA PHE A 160 5.58 10.04 -7.76
C PHE A 160 5.45 8.62 -8.31
N LEU A 161 5.75 8.41 -9.60
CA LEU A 161 5.75 7.07 -10.20
C LEU A 161 6.85 6.18 -9.61
N ILE A 162 8.02 6.74 -9.33
CA ILE A 162 9.15 6.02 -8.71
C ILE A 162 8.80 5.57 -7.28
N LYS A 163 7.95 6.33 -6.57
CA LYS A 163 7.56 6.08 -5.17
C LYS A 163 6.39 5.11 -4.97
N GLY A 164 5.93 4.40 -6.00
CA GLY A 164 4.86 3.40 -5.81
C GLY A 164 3.42 3.95 -5.89
N SER A 165 3.23 5.20 -6.31
CA SER A 165 1.88 5.74 -6.51
C SER A 165 1.19 5.08 -7.69
N SER A 166 -0.12 4.86 -7.58
CA SER A 166 -0.93 4.28 -8.66
C SER A 166 -0.77 5.08 -9.96
N ILE A 167 -0.42 4.38 -11.04
CA ILE A 167 -0.17 4.96 -12.37
C ILE A 167 -1.38 5.76 -12.85
N GLY A 168 -2.60 5.27 -12.56
CA GLY A 168 -3.85 5.93 -12.96
C GLY A 168 -4.01 7.33 -12.38
N THR A 169 -3.65 7.54 -11.11
CA THR A 169 -3.76 8.84 -10.45
C THR A 169 -2.74 9.84 -11.02
N VAL A 170 -1.50 9.38 -11.24
CA VAL A 170 -0.43 10.25 -11.76
C VAL A 170 -0.70 10.65 -13.21
N VAL A 171 -1.05 9.68 -14.06
CA VAL A 171 -1.35 9.96 -15.48
C VAL A 171 -2.56 10.87 -15.60
N GLY A 172 -3.63 10.63 -14.83
CA GLY A 172 -4.82 11.47 -14.85
C GLY A 172 -4.52 12.94 -14.47
N ALA A 173 -3.74 13.15 -13.42
CA ALA A 173 -3.35 14.49 -12.98
C ALA A 173 -2.48 15.23 -14.02
N ILE A 174 -1.49 14.55 -14.60
CA ILE A 174 -0.62 15.12 -15.64
C ILE A 174 -1.42 15.45 -16.90
N SER A 175 -2.27 14.53 -17.37
CA SER A 175 -3.09 14.73 -18.57
C SER A 175 -4.00 15.95 -18.43
N TRP A 176 -4.65 16.12 -17.27
CA TRP A 176 -5.52 17.26 -17.02
C TRP A 176 -4.77 18.60 -17.02
N LEU A 177 -3.56 18.64 -16.47
CA LEU A 177 -2.72 19.84 -16.46
C LEU A 177 -2.20 20.21 -17.85
N ILE A 178 -1.81 19.23 -18.66
CA ILE A 178 -1.40 19.49 -20.05
C ILE A 178 -2.54 20.12 -20.84
N ILE A 179 -3.76 19.57 -20.73
CA ILE A 179 -4.94 20.11 -21.40
C ILE A 179 -5.21 21.55 -20.94
N SER A 180 -5.17 21.79 -19.63
CA SER A 180 -5.38 23.13 -19.07
C SER A 180 -4.33 24.13 -19.55
N GLY A 181 -3.05 23.73 -19.60
CA GLY A 181 -1.96 24.57 -20.09
C GLY A 181 -2.11 24.96 -21.57
N ILE A 182 -2.52 24.02 -22.43
CA ILE A 182 -2.78 24.28 -23.85
C ILE A 182 -3.91 25.30 -24.03
N ILE A 183 -5.00 25.17 -23.27
CA ILE A 183 -6.14 26.10 -23.33
C ILE A 183 -5.70 27.53 -22.98
N ILE A 184 -4.85 27.68 -21.95
CA ILE A 184 -4.34 28.97 -21.52
C ILE A 184 -3.42 29.57 -22.60
N LEU A 185 -2.52 28.78 -23.20
CA LEU A 185 -1.63 29.24 -24.28
C LEU A 185 -2.41 29.74 -25.50
N ILE A 186 -3.46 29.02 -25.92
CA ILE A 186 -4.32 29.45 -27.03
C ILE A 186 -5.00 30.78 -26.71
N LYS A 187 -5.48 30.96 -25.47
CA LYS A 187 -6.11 32.23 -25.04
C LYS A 187 -5.11 33.39 -24.99
N LEU A 188 -3.86 33.15 -24.62
CA LEU A 188 -2.83 34.19 -24.60
C LEU A 188 -2.42 34.61 -26.00
N ASN A 189 -2.20 33.66 -26.92
CA ASN A 189 -1.85 34.01 -28.31
C ASN A 189 -2.96 34.84 -28.99
N LYS A 190 -4.24 34.55 -28.70
CA LYS A 190 -5.34 35.37 -29.22
C LYS A 190 -5.39 36.80 -28.69
N LYS A 191 -4.82 37.06 -27.51
CA LYS A 191 -4.73 38.42 -26.94
C LYS A 191 -3.57 39.23 -27.51
N ASP A 192 -2.51 38.56 -27.97
CA ASP A 192 -1.37 39.24 -28.61
C ASP A 192 -1.70 39.72 -30.04
N GLU A 193 -2.74 39.17 -30.66
CA GLU A 193 -3.19 39.50 -32.04
C GLU A 193 -4.28 40.60 -32.10
N THR A 194 -4.74 41.10 -30.95
CA THR A 194 -5.70 42.23 -30.83
C THR A 194 -5.05 43.43 -30.17
#